data_AF-G3Q7K4-F1
#
_entry.id   AF-G3Q7K4-F1
#
_cell.length_a   1.000
_cell.length_b   1.000
_cell.length_c   1.000
_cell.angle_alpha   90.00
_cell.angle_beta   90.00
_cell.angle_gamma   90.00
#
_symmetry.space_group_name_H-M   'P 1'
#
loop_
_entity.id
_entity.type
_entity.pdbx_description
1 polymer ?
#
loop_
_entity_poly.entity_id
_entity_poly.type
_entity_poly.pdbx_seq_one_letter_code
_entity_poly.pdbx_strand_id
1 'polypeptide(L)'
;LLEILLKLYVFEPRSFFSRHNFWNWFDTIIVVSALIATIVNSALTSSGNYTSRQILDIVFILRVLRLIRVVDNIQRFRAIINTLIRIGPAILTFGQLIIVVYYIFAMVGMELFKGKVKFYEEDSSDPAKAYCGNELLRGTAFAQLNYCKNNFNNVVSSYILLVELTVVNQWHVLSSGFAAVTHASARLFFILFHI
;
A
#
# COMPACT_ATOMS: atom_id res chain seq x y z
N LEU A 1 1.12 -7.03 29.08
CA LEU A 1 1.92 -6.22 30.03
C LEU A 1 2.60 -7.10 31.06
N LEU A 2 1.86 -7.77 31.94
CA LEU A 2 2.44 -8.61 33.01
C LEU A 2 3.36 -9.72 32.47
N GLU A 3 2.94 -10.40 31.40
CA GLU A 3 3.76 -11.39 30.69
C GLU A 3 5.09 -10.82 30.16
N ILE A 4 5.07 -9.64 29.55
CA ILE A 4 6.27 -8.98 29.00
C ILE A 4 7.18 -8.50 30.12
N LEU A 5 6.63 -7.94 31.20
CA LEU A 5 7.39 -7.49 32.36
C LEU A 5 8.09 -8.65 33.06
N LEU A 6 7.40 -9.79 33.22
CA LEU A 6 8.01 -11.02 33.75
C LEU A 6 9.10 -11.55 32.81
N LYS A 7 8.86 -11.60 31.50
CA LYS A 7 9.89 -12.03 30.54
C LYS A 7 11.11 -11.08 30.53
N LEU A 8 10.92 -9.77 30.65
CA LEU A 8 11.99 -8.78 30.74
C LEU A 8 12.76 -8.85 32.08
N TYR A 9 12.09 -9.27 33.15
CA TYR A 9 12.71 -9.46 34.46
C TYR A 9 13.56 -10.75 34.52
N VAL A 10 13.08 -11.82 33.87
CA VAL A 10 13.75 -13.14 33.88
C VAL A 10 14.87 -13.22 32.83
N PHE A 11 14.69 -12.62 31.65
CA PHE A 11 15.70 -12.58 30.60
C PHE A 11 16.48 -11.27 30.64
N GLU A 12 17.81 -11.32 30.52
CA GLU A 12 18.60 -10.09 30.29
C GLU A 12 18.00 -9.31 29.12
N PRO A 13 17.86 -7.97 29.21
CA PRO A 13 17.26 -7.15 28.16
C PRO A 13 17.89 -7.38 26.78
N ARG A 14 19.20 -7.68 26.75
CA ARG A 14 19.94 -8.01 25.52
C ARG A 14 19.56 -9.38 24.93
N SER A 15 19.25 -10.36 25.77
CA SER A 15 18.81 -11.69 25.35
C SER A 15 17.35 -11.69 24.90
N PHE A 16 16.49 -10.93 25.60
CA PHE A 16 15.09 -10.76 25.25
C PHE A 16 14.90 -10.11 23.87
N PHE A 17 15.70 -9.10 23.55
CA PHE A 17 15.70 -8.39 22.26
C PHE A 17 16.67 -8.97 21.21
N SER A 18 17.17 -10.19 21.40
CA SER A 18 18.04 -10.84 20.42
C SER A 18 17.32 -11.03 19.07
N ARG A 19 18.04 -10.80 17.95
CA ARG A 19 17.52 -10.94 16.57
C ARG A 19 16.89 -12.30 16.26
N HIS A 20 17.14 -13.31 17.09
CA HIS A 20 16.58 -14.65 16.93
C HIS A 20 15.12 -14.78 17.45
N ASN A 21 14.65 -13.86 18.28
CA ASN A 21 13.34 -13.92 18.95
C ASN A 21 12.33 -12.90 18.37
N PHE A 22 12.02 -13.03 17.07
CA PHE A 22 11.06 -12.16 16.36
C PHE A 22 9.71 -12.01 17.10
N TRP A 23 9.19 -13.10 17.67
CA TRP A 23 7.91 -13.14 18.36
C TRP A 23 7.87 -12.27 19.63
N ASN A 24 8.97 -12.22 20.40
CA ASN A 24 9.05 -11.38 21.59
C ASN A 24 9.08 -9.89 21.22
N TRP A 25 9.77 -9.54 20.12
CA TRP A 25 9.81 -8.16 19.61
C TRP A 25 8.42 -7.72 19.11
N PHE A 26 7.76 -8.59 18.34
CA PHE A 26 6.42 -8.37 17.81
C PHE A 26 5.37 -8.18 18.92
N ASP A 27 5.36 -9.05 19.95
CA ASP A 27 4.44 -8.94 21.08
C ASP A 27 4.67 -7.64 21.89
N THR A 28 5.94 -7.28 22.10
CA THR A 28 6.29 -6.03 22.77
C THR A 28 5.76 -4.81 22.02
N ILE A 29 5.92 -4.77 20.69
CA ILE A 29 5.41 -3.67 19.86
C ILE A 29 3.90 -3.59 19.91
N ILE A 30 3.19 -4.71 19.84
CA ILE A 30 1.72 -4.70 19.89
C ILE A 30 1.24 -4.18 21.24
N VAL A 31 1.82 -4.64 22.34
CA VAL A 31 1.38 -4.22 23.67
C VAL A 31 1.70 -2.74 23.93
N VAL A 32 2.87 -2.26 23.51
CA VAL A 32 3.25 -0.85 23.65
C VAL A 32 2.38 0.05 22.76
N SER A 33 2.17 -0.31 21.50
CA SER A 33 1.31 0.46 20.59
C SER A 33 -0.15 0.48 21.05
N ALA A 34 -0.69 -0.63 21.54
CA ALA A 34 -2.04 -0.68 22.09
C ALA A 34 -2.16 0.20 23.35
N LEU A 35 -1.14 0.21 24.22
CA LEU A 35 -1.11 1.06 25.41
C LEU A 35 -1.10 2.54 25.03
N ILE A 36 -0.21 2.94 24.12
CA ILE A 36 -0.16 4.32 23.60
C ILE A 36 -1.52 4.71 23.01
N ALA A 37 -2.12 3.86 22.17
CA ALA A 37 -3.39 4.15 21.54
C ALA A 37 -4.53 4.31 22.56
N THR A 38 -4.53 3.53 23.66
CA THR A 38 -5.50 3.70 24.75
C THR A 38 -5.29 4.99 25.55
N ILE A 39 -4.03 5.37 25.81
CA ILE A 39 -3.71 6.61 26.54
C ILE A 39 -4.13 7.82 25.69
N VAL A 40 -3.80 7.80 24.39
CA VAL A 40 -4.18 8.84 23.44
C VAL A 40 -5.70 8.97 23.35
N ASN A 41 -6.44 7.86 23.27
CA ASN A 41 -7.90 7.89 23.26
C ASN A 41 -8.46 8.56 24.53
N SER A 42 -7.99 8.14 25.72
CA SER A 42 -8.43 8.70 27.00
C SER A 42 -8.10 10.19 27.15
N ALA A 43 -6.93 10.64 26.69
CA ALA A 43 -6.51 12.04 26.74
C ALA A 43 -7.32 12.93 25.76
N LEU A 44 -7.69 12.38 24.61
CA LEU A 44 -8.45 13.10 23.58
C LEU A 44 -9.95 13.17 23.89
N THR A 45 -10.54 12.15 24.52
CA THR A 45 -11.92 12.23 25.04
C THR A 45 -12.09 13.34 26.08
N SER A 46 -11.05 13.67 26.82
CA SER A 46 -11.07 14.74 27.83
C SER A 46 -10.90 16.15 27.24
N SER A 47 -10.37 16.27 26.01
CA SER A 47 -10.07 17.56 25.36
C SER A 47 -11.06 17.97 24.27
N GLY A 48 -12.09 17.15 24.00
CA GLY A 48 -13.33 17.54 23.33
C GLY A 48 -13.23 17.91 21.84
N ASN A 49 -12.10 17.72 21.16
CA ASN A 49 -11.89 18.37 19.86
C ASN A 49 -11.15 17.56 18.78
N TYR A 50 -11.32 16.24 18.68
CA TYR A 50 -10.75 15.44 17.56
C TYR A 50 -11.58 14.23 17.12
N THR A 51 -11.37 13.84 15.86
CA THR A 51 -11.95 12.74 15.07
C THR A 51 -11.83 11.37 15.76
N SER A 52 -12.78 11.08 16.64
CA SER A 52 -12.87 9.85 17.42
C SER A 52 -12.86 8.57 16.57
N ARG A 53 -13.45 8.59 15.37
CA ARG A 53 -13.60 7.38 14.52
C ARG A 53 -12.26 6.78 14.08
N GLN A 54 -11.35 7.60 13.57
CA GLN A 54 -10.09 7.10 13.01
C GLN A 54 -9.15 6.51 14.10
N ILE A 55 -9.18 7.09 15.30
CA ILE A 55 -8.40 6.61 16.45
C ILE A 55 -9.00 5.30 16.99
N LEU A 56 -10.33 5.21 17.06
CA LEU A 56 -11.02 3.98 17.47
C LEU A 56 -10.75 2.83 16.49
N ASP A 57 -10.73 3.10 15.18
CA ASP A 57 -10.40 2.12 14.15
C ASP A 57 -8.96 1.58 14.34
N ILE A 58 -7.99 2.47 14.58
CA ILE A 58 -6.59 2.07 14.85
C ILE A 58 -6.50 1.21 16.12
N VAL A 59 -7.16 1.60 17.21
CA VAL A 59 -7.18 0.82 18.47
C VAL A 59 -7.80 -0.56 18.23
N PHE A 60 -8.87 -0.65 17.45
CA PHE A 60 -9.52 -1.91 17.12
C PHE A 60 -8.59 -2.81 16.30
N ILE A 61 -7.94 -2.28 15.27
CA ILE A 61 -6.95 -3.01 14.45
C ILE A 61 -5.82 -3.55 15.32
N LEU A 62 -5.24 -2.74 16.21
CA LEU A 62 -4.17 -3.18 17.13
C LEU A 62 -4.63 -4.30 18.08
N ARG A 63 -5.89 -4.25 18.55
CA ARG A 63 -6.48 -5.32 19.37
C ARG A 63 -6.67 -6.62 18.59
N VAL A 64 -6.96 -6.55 17.29
CA VAL A 64 -7.06 -7.74 16.42
C VAL A 64 -5.68 -8.29 16.12
N LEU A 65 -4.68 -7.43 15.87
CA LEU A 65 -3.29 -7.84 15.60
C LEU A 65 -2.69 -8.67 16.74
N ARG A 66 -3.07 -8.44 18.01
CA ARG A 66 -2.60 -9.27 19.13
C ARG A 66 -3.02 -10.74 19.03
N LEU A 67 -4.02 -11.09 18.22
CA LEU A 67 -4.39 -12.48 17.96
C LEU A 67 -3.32 -13.21 17.15
N ILE A 68 -2.46 -12.49 16.44
CA ILE A 68 -1.34 -13.06 15.67
C ILE A 68 -0.36 -13.81 16.58
N ARG A 69 -0.29 -13.51 17.90
CA ARG A 69 0.53 -14.31 18.83
C ARG A 69 0.14 -15.79 18.90
N VAL A 70 -1.09 -16.16 18.51
CA VAL A 70 -1.52 -17.57 18.40
C VAL A 70 -0.67 -18.32 17.38
N VAL A 71 -0.09 -17.63 16.40
CA VAL A 71 0.80 -18.19 15.39
C VAL A 71 2.08 -18.77 16.02
N ASP A 72 2.59 -18.20 17.11
CA ASP A 72 3.78 -18.72 17.81
C ASP A 72 3.50 -20.06 18.52
N ASN A 73 2.27 -20.23 18.99
CA ASN A 73 1.83 -21.46 19.67
C ASN A 73 1.70 -22.65 18.71
N ILE A 74 1.55 -22.40 17.40
CA ILE A 74 1.33 -23.44 16.39
C ILE A 74 2.62 -23.62 15.58
N GLN A 75 3.31 -24.73 15.82
CA GLN A 75 4.60 -25.05 15.19
C GLN A 75 4.61 -24.93 13.66
N ARG A 76 3.51 -25.34 12.99
CA ARG A 76 3.37 -25.26 11.53
C ARG A 76 3.43 -23.81 11.03
N PHE A 77 2.69 -22.89 11.64
CA PHE A 77 2.70 -21.50 11.21
C PHE A 77 4.01 -20.79 11.59
N ARG A 78 4.59 -21.12 12.75
CA ARG A 78 5.92 -20.63 13.13
C ARG A 78 6.98 -21.02 12.11
N ALA A 79 6.93 -22.24 11.58
CA ALA A 79 7.84 -22.67 10.53
C ALA A 79 7.69 -21.81 9.25
N ILE A 80 6.46 -21.52 8.83
CA ILE A 80 6.17 -20.68 7.66
C ILE A 80 6.74 -19.26 7.86
N ILE A 81 6.47 -18.61 8.99
CA ILE A 81 6.99 -17.27 9.28
C ILE A 81 8.53 -17.26 9.31
N ASN A 82 9.14 -18.27 9.92
CA ASN A 82 10.60 -18.39 9.94
C ASN A 82 11.19 -18.56 8.53
N THR A 83 10.51 -19.28 7.63
CA THR A 83 10.93 -19.36 6.22
C THR A 83 10.80 -18.01 5.52
N LEU A 84 9.70 -17.27 5.71
CA LEU A 84 9.50 -15.93 5.17
C LEU A 84 10.59 -14.95 5.62
N ILE A 85 10.94 -14.96 6.91
CA ILE A 85 12.00 -14.11 7.45
C ILE A 85 13.37 -14.48 6.84
N ARG A 86 13.63 -15.78 6.63
CA ARG A 86 14.89 -16.24 6.02
C ARG A 86 15.02 -15.85 4.56
N ILE A 87 13.94 -15.89 3.78
CA ILE A 87 13.95 -15.47 2.37
C ILE A 87 13.79 -13.94 2.21
N GLY A 88 13.42 -13.22 3.28
CA GLY A 88 13.20 -11.78 3.28
C GLY A 88 14.31 -10.95 2.61
N PRO A 89 15.60 -11.17 2.93
CA PRO A 89 16.70 -10.48 2.25
C PRO A 89 16.73 -10.70 0.73
N ALA A 90 16.41 -11.91 0.26
CA ALA A 90 16.34 -12.21 -1.18
C ALA A 90 15.09 -11.60 -1.84
N ILE A 91 13.97 -11.51 -1.12
CA ILE A 91 12.79 -10.78 -1.60
C ILE A 91 13.10 -9.29 -1.72
N LEU A 92 13.86 -8.72 -0.78
CA LEU A 92 14.23 -7.31 -0.81
C LEU A 92 15.12 -6.98 -2.01
N THR A 93 16.09 -7.83 -2.37
CA THR A 93 16.92 -7.59 -3.56
C THR A 93 16.09 -7.62 -4.84
N PHE A 94 15.15 -8.57 -4.96
CA PHE A 94 14.22 -8.61 -6.08
C PHE A 94 13.25 -7.41 -6.10
N GLY A 95 12.74 -7.01 -4.94
CA GLY A 95 11.86 -5.85 -4.80
C GLY A 95 12.56 -4.54 -5.20
N GLN A 96 13.84 -4.39 -4.88
CA GLN A 96 14.64 -3.25 -5.32
C GLN A 96 14.76 -3.19 -6.86
N LEU A 97 14.97 -4.33 -7.51
CA LEU A 97 14.99 -4.40 -8.97
C LEU A 97 13.66 -3.92 -9.58
N ILE A 98 12.52 -4.40 -9.05
CA ILE A 98 11.18 -3.96 -9.51
C ILE A 98 11.02 -2.45 -9.35
N ILE A 99 11.44 -1.88 -8.22
CA ILE A 99 11.34 -0.44 -7.98
C ILE A 99 12.15 0.36 -9.01
N VAL A 100 13.34 -0.12 -9.41
CA VAL A 100 14.15 0.52 -10.46
C VAL A 100 13.44 0.45 -11.82
N VAL A 101 12.86 -0.70 -12.18
CA VAL A 101 12.07 -0.83 -13.42
C VAL A 101 10.89 0.13 -13.40
N TYR A 102 10.12 0.16 -12.31
CA TYR A 102 8.99 1.07 -12.16
C TYR A 102 9.43 2.53 -12.23
N TYR A 103 10.59 2.88 -11.67
CA TYR A 103 11.10 4.24 -11.73
C TYR A 103 11.33 4.70 -13.17
N ILE A 104 11.99 3.85 -13.98
CA ILE A 104 12.28 4.16 -15.39
C ILE A 104 10.96 4.32 -16.17
N PHE A 105 10.03 3.37 -16.04
CA PHE A 105 8.74 3.44 -16.73
C PHE A 105 7.86 4.57 -16.23
N ALA A 106 7.89 4.91 -14.94
CA ALA A 106 7.15 6.03 -14.39
C ALA A 106 7.69 7.35 -14.94
N MET A 107 9.01 7.54 -15.01
CA MET A 107 9.60 8.76 -15.57
C MET A 107 9.25 8.92 -17.05
N VAL A 108 9.44 7.86 -17.85
CA VAL A 108 9.08 7.88 -19.28
C VAL A 108 7.56 8.09 -19.46
N GLY A 109 6.74 7.39 -18.68
CA GLY A 109 5.28 7.51 -18.74
C GLY A 109 4.79 8.91 -18.33
N MET A 110 5.41 9.53 -17.33
CA MET A 110 5.12 10.91 -16.96
C MET A 110 5.44 11.86 -18.11
N GLU A 111 6.60 11.77 -18.75
CA GLU A 111 6.92 12.65 -19.88
C GLU A 111 5.98 12.46 -21.09
N LEU A 112 5.55 11.23 -21.37
CA LEU A 112 4.66 10.95 -22.51
C LEU A 112 3.18 11.29 -22.25
N PHE A 113 2.69 11.07 -21.02
CA PHE A 113 1.26 11.05 -20.72
C PHE A 113 0.82 12.11 -19.70
N LYS A 114 1.73 13.03 -19.27
CA LYS A 114 1.40 14.09 -18.31
C LYS A 114 0.20 14.92 -18.77
N GLY A 115 -0.76 15.12 -17.86
CA GLY A 115 -1.90 16.01 -18.07
C GLY A 115 -2.93 15.53 -19.09
N LYS A 116 -2.77 14.33 -19.68
CA LYS A 116 -3.69 13.76 -20.67
C LYS A 116 -4.95 13.17 -20.04
N VAL A 117 -4.85 12.72 -18.79
CA VAL A 117 -5.94 12.15 -17.98
C VAL A 117 -5.91 12.86 -16.63
N LYS A 118 -7.05 13.41 -16.21
CA LYS A 118 -7.21 14.09 -14.93
C LYS A 118 -8.27 13.39 -14.09
N PHE A 119 -7.95 13.21 -12.82
CA PHE A 119 -8.89 12.75 -11.81
C PHE A 119 -9.61 13.97 -11.21
N TYR A 120 -10.92 13.84 -11.04
CA TYR A 120 -11.78 14.84 -10.44
C TYR A 120 -12.42 14.22 -9.19
N GLU A 121 -12.43 14.95 -8.09
CA GLU A 121 -13.04 14.47 -6.84
C GLU A 121 -14.55 14.28 -6.98
N GLU A 122 -15.13 13.47 -6.10
CA GLU A 122 -16.55 13.12 -6.20
C GLU A 122 -17.47 14.34 -6.11
N ASP A 123 -17.11 15.32 -5.29
CA ASP A 123 -17.87 16.55 -5.04
C ASP A 123 -17.72 17.62 -6.13
N SER A 124 -16.87 17.38 -7.14
CA SER A 124 -16.69 18.32 -8.23
C SER A 124 -17.84 18.25 -9.25
N SER A 125 -18.51 19.38 -9.47
CA SER A 125 -19.62 19.54 -10.43
C SER A 125 -19.17 19.75 -11.88
N ASP A 126 -17.90 19.50 -12.18
CA ASP A 126 -17.33 19.73 -13.50
C ASP A 126 -17.81 18.64 -14.48
N PRO A 127 -18.49 18.99 -15.60
CA PRO A 127 -18.91 18.01 -16.60
C PRO A 127 -17.73 17.24 -17.22
N ALA A 128 -16.50 17.75 -17.10
CA ALA A 128 -15.29 17.09 -17.55
C ALA A 128 -14.90 15.83 -16.76
N LYS A 129 -15.50 15.63 -15.58
CA LYS A 129 -15.34 14.42 -14.76
C LYS A 129 -15.76 13.15 -15.50
N ALA A 130 -16.84 13.22 -16.29
CA ALA A 130 -17.39 12.07 -17.01
C ALA A 130 -16.44 11.49 -18.07
N TYR A 131 -15.43 12.25 -18.49
CA TYR A 131 -14.45 11.86 -19.51
C TYR A 131 -13.01 12.12 -19.05
N CYS A 132 -12.76 12.08 -17.73
CA CYS A 132 -11.44 12.24 -17.12
C CYS A 132 -10.67 13.50 -17.60
N GLY A 133 -11.36 14.59 -17.91
CA GLY A 133 -10.76 15.85 -18.35
C GLY A 133 -10.36 15.93 -19.84
N ASN A 134 -10.61 14.88 -20.64
CA ASN A 134 -10.30 14.89 -22.07
C ASN A 134 -11.45 14.31 -22.93
N GLU A 135 -11.97 15.09 -23.88
CA GLU A 135 -13.10 14.69 -24.73
C GLU A 135 -12.83 13.43 -25.56
N LEU A 136 -11.56 13.14 -25.88
CA LEU A 136 -11.16 11.92 -26.61
C LEU A 136 -11.44 10.62 -25.84
N LEU A 137 -11.65 10.70 -24.52
CA LEU A 137 -12.03 9.56 -23.69
C LEU A 137 -13.55 9.35 -23.62
N ARG A 138 -14.35 10.24 -24.20
CA ARG A 138 -15.80 10.16 -24.14
C ARG A 138 -16.31 8.87 -24.80
N GLY A 139 -17.05 8.07 -24.04
CA GLY A 139 -17.62 6.81 -24.51
C GLY A 139 -16.62 5.64 -24.55
N THR A 140 -15.38 5.83 -24.09
CA THR A 140 -14.42 4.73 -23.95
C THR A 140 -14.69 3.92 -22.68
N ALA A 141 -14.35 2.63 -22.70
CA ALA A 141 -14.40 1.79 -21.51
C ALA A 141 -13.52 2.34 -20.37
N PHE A 142 -12.45 3.08 -20.69
CA PHE A 142 -11.58 3.73 -19.71
C PHE A 142 -12.35 4.74 -18.83
N ALA A 143 -13.14 5.62 -19.46
CA ALA A 143 -13.94 6.61 -18.74
C ALA A 143 -15.15 5.99 -18.03
N GLN A 144 -15.83 5.03 -18.69
CA GLN A 144 -17.01 4.36 -18.12
C GLN A 144 -16.68 3.56 -16.85
N LEU A 145 -15.49 2.99 -16.76
CA LEU A 145 -15.02 2.21 -15.61
C LEU A 145 -14.31 3.08 -14.54
N ASN A 146 -14.37 4.41 -14.65
CA ASN A 146 -13.77 5.35 -13.69
C ASN A 146 -12.26 5.17 -13.46
N TYR A 147 -11.50 4.81 -14.50
CA TYR A 147 -10.03 4.69 -14.40
C TYR A 147 -9.29 6.05 -14.37
N CYS A 148 -9.97 7.17 -14.16
CA CYS A 148 -9.35 8.51 -14.19
C CYS A 148 -8.25 8.72 -13.13
N LYS A 149 -8.28 7.96 -12.02
CA LYS A 149 -7.24 7.97 -10.97
C LYS A 149 -5.91 7.37 -11.46
N ASN A 150 -5.97 6.51 -12.47
CA ASN A 150 -4.83 5.87 -13.10
C ASN A 150 -4.23 6.80 -14.15
N ASN A 151 -3.40 7.72 -13.71
CA ASN A 151 -2.76 8.72 -14.56
C ASN A 151 -1.27 8.89 -14.25
N PHE A 152 -0.53 9.37 -15.23
CA PHE A 152 0.90 9.69 -15.12
C PHE A 152 1.14 11.17 -14.76
N ASN A 153 0.30 11.76 -13.92
CA ASN A 153 0.48 13.17 -13.54
C ASN A 153 1.56 13.34 -12.46
N ASN A 154 1.68 12.37 -11.55
CA ASN A 154 2.61 12.35 -10.44
C ASN A 154 3.31 10.99 -10.33
N VAL A 155 4.47 10.95 -9.68
CA VAL A 155 5.21 9.69 -9.49
C VAL A 155 4.39 8.65 -8.71
N VAL A 156 3.64 9.06 -7.70
CA VAL A 156 2.85 8.14 -6.86
C VAL A 156 1.72 7.50 -7.65
N SER A 157 0.96 8.28 -8.42
CA SER A 157 -0.12 7.75 -9.26
C SER A 157 0.41 6.87 -10.39
N SER A 158 1.57 7.23 -10.94
CA SER A 158 2.28 6.43 -11.95
C SER A 158 2.69 5.07 -11.39
N TYR A 159 3.22 5.02 -10.15
CA TYR A 159 3.59 3.78 -9.49
C TYR A 159 2.38 2.87 -9.24
N ILE A 160 1.25 3.44 -8.79
CA ILE A 160 0.01 2.68 -8.59
C ILE A 160 -0.46 2.09 -9.93
N LEU A 161 -0.43 2.88 -11.00
CA LEU A 161 -0.77 2.41 -12.34
C LEU A 161 0.15 1.28 -12.82
N LEU A 162 1.47 1.37 -12.60
CA LEU A 162 2.40 0.31 -12.97
C LEU A 162 2.20 -0.97 -12.14
N VAL A 163 1.82 -0.85 -10.87
CA VAL A 163 1.41 -2.00 -10.05
C VAL A 163 0.16 -2.66 -10.63
N GLU A 164 -0.85 -1.89 -11.02
CA GLU A 164 -2.06 -2.42 -11.65
C GLU A 164 -1.76 -3.11 -13.00
N LEU A 165 -0.87 -2.53 -13.80
CA LEU A 165 -0.41 -3.14 -15.05
C LEU A 165 0.36 -4.46 -14.80
N THR A 166 1.09 -4.57 -13.69
CA THR A 166 1.82 -5.81 -13.34
C THR A 166 0.89 -6.96 -12.99
N VAL A 167 -0.33 -6.68 -12.52
CA VAL A 167 -1.36 -7.69 -12.25
C VAL A 167 -2.00 -8.20 -13.56
N VAL A 168 -1.72 -7.56 -14.71
CA VAL A 168 -2.18 -7.92 -16.08
C VAL A 168 -3.70 -7.87 -16.25
N ASN A 169 -4.48 -7.56 -15.21
CA ASN A 169 -5.93 -7.47 -15.35
C ASN A 169 -6.32 -6.14 -16.05
N GLN A 170 -7.18 -6.23 -17.07
CA GLN A 170 -7.69 -5.08 -17.83
C GLN A 170 -6.62 -4.11 -18.38
N TRP A 171 -5.36 -4.56 -18.52
CA TRP A 171 -4.26 -3.72 -19.00
C TRP A 171 -4.52 -3.13 -20.40
N HIS A 172 -5.27 -3.86 -21.24
CA HIS A 172 -5.67 -3.44 -22.58
C HIS A 172 -6.65 -2.25 -22.55
N VAL A 173 -7.52 -2.15 -21.53
CA VAL A 173 -8.41 -1.01 -21.35
C VAL A 173 -7.58 0.23 -21.02
N LEU A 174 -6.64 0.11 -20.07
CA LEU A 174 -5.71 1.18 -19.71
C LEU A 174 -4.89 1.63 -20.93
N SER A 175 -4.25 0.69 -21.63
CA SER A 175 -3.47 0.95 -22.84
C SER A 175 -4.29 1.64 -23.94
N SER A 176 -5.53 1.18 -24.17
CA SER A 176 -6.44 1.78 -25.15
C SER A 176 -6.86 3.20 -24.79
N GLY A 177 -7.09 3.48 -23.50
CA GLY A 177 -7.38 4.82 -22.99
C GLY A 177 -6.23 5.79 -23.23
N PHE A 178 -5.00 5.39 -22.91
CA PHE A 178 -3.81 6.22 -23.17
C PHE A 178 -3.53 6.39 -24.66
N ALA A 179 -3.78 5.37 -25.48
CA ALA A 179 -3.66 5.47 -26.94
C ALA A 179 -4.69 6.41 -27.56
N ALA A 180 -5.91 6.49 -27.00
CA ALA A 180 -6.95 7.39 -27.47
C ALA A 180 -6.61 8.87 -27.26
N VAL A 181 -5.90 9.21 -26.17
CA VAL A 181 -5.53 10.60 -25.84
C VAL A 181 -4.17 11.05 -26.38
N THR A 182 -3.40 10.15 -26.98
CA THR A 182 -2.08 10.44 -27.55
C THR A 182 -1.96 9.98 -29.01
N HIS A 183 -1.49 8.76 -29.24
CA HIS A 183 -1.35 8.15 -30.55
C HIS A 183 -1.39 6.61 -30.40
N ALA A 184 -1.72 5.89 -31.48
CA ALA A 184 -1.78 4.43 -31.47
C ALA A 184 -0.44 3.77 -31.06
N SER A 185 0.69 4.44 -31.32
CA SER A 185 2.03 4.00 -30.91
C SER A 185 2.24 3.96 -29.39
N ALA A 186 1.39 4.65 -28.60
CA ALA A 186 1.45 4.57 -27.15
C ALA A 186 1.24 3.14 -26.63
N ARG A 187 0.57 2.27 -27.39
CA ARG A 187 0.44 0.84 -27.05
C ARG A 187 1.78 0.14 -26.90
N LEU A 188 2.80 0.57 -27.65
CA LEU A 188 4.16 0.00 -27.56
C LEU A 188 4.76 0.18 -26.17
N PHE A 189 4.52 1.32 -25.49
CA PHE A 189 4.97 1.53 -24.12
C PHE A 189 4.41 0.48 -23.16
N PHE A 190 3.10 0.21 -23.26
CA PHE A 190 2.44 -0.79 -22.42
C PHE A 190 2.87 -2.21 -22.77
N ILE A 191 3.05 -2.52 -24.06
CA ILE A 191 3.55 -3.83 -24.49
C ILE A 191 4.98 -4.04 -23.97
N LEU A 192 5.87 -3.05 -24.12
CA LEU A 192 7.24 -3.10 -23.60
C LEU A 192 7.31 -3.28 -22.09
N PHE A 193 6.34 -2.76 -21.34
CA PHE A 193 6.28 -2.97 -19.89
C PHE A 193 5.92 -4.42 -19.50
N HIS A 194 5.18 -5.13 -20.35
CA HIS A 194 4.74 -6.50 -20.09
C HIS A 194 5.70 -7.57 -20.63
N ILE A 195 6.65 -7.19 -21.48
CA ILE A 195 7.73 -8.06 -21.96
C ILE A 195 8.81 -8.15 -20.89
#